data_AF-A0A0L8LYN8-F1
#
_entry.id   AF-A0A0L8LYN8-F1
#
_cell.length_a   1.000
_cell.length_b   1.000
_cell.length_c   1.000
_cell.angle_alpha   90.00
_cell.angle_beta   90.00
_cell.angle_gamma   90.00
#
_symmetry.space_group_name_H-M   'P 1'
#
loop_
_entity.id
_entity.type
_entity.pdbx_description
1 polymer ?
#
loop_
_entity_poly.entity_id
_entity_poly.type
_entity_poly.pdbx_seq_one_letter_code
_entity_poly.pdbx_strand_id
1 'polypeptide(L)'
;MSGTQPADPLARLWEEHERALFPAGFRGADIENVELVLVDADVAGLVQRELNGGLDDSGVSLLWACVADLGKIVPLIDDEYCASYFARLLAMAKMAAVRCSPTAT
;
A
#
# COMPACT_ATOMS: atom_id res chain seq x y z
N MET A 1 -32.72 9.91 -7.65
CA MET A 1 -31.41 10.56 -7.46
C MET A 1 -30.92 10.17 -6.09
N SER A 2 -30.26 9.01 -5.98
CA SER A 2 -29.76 8.50 -4.70
C SER A 2 -28.31 8.93 -4.52
N GLY A 3 -28.02 9.53 -3.37
CA GLY A 3 -26.78 10.24 -3.09
C GLY A 3 -25.54 9.42 -3.36
N THR A 4 -24.53 10.08 -3.94
CA THR A 4 -23.16 9.62 -4.02
C THR A 4 -22.68 9.25 -2.62
N GLN A 5 -22.69 7.95 -2.29
CA GLN A 5 -21.87 7.43 -1.20
C GLN A 5 -20.46 8.01 -1.40
N PRO A 6 -19.79 8.56 -0.36
CA PRO A 6 -18.39 8.92 -0.50
C PRO A 6 -17.66 7.65 -0.90
N ALA A 7 -17.19 7.60 -2.15
CA ALA A 7 -16.52 6.42 -2.65
C ALA A 7 -15.30 6.17 -1.78
N ASP A 8 -15.14 4.92 -1.38
CA ASP A 8 -14.13 4.46 -0.47
C ASP A 8 -12.75 5.05 -0.85
N PRO A 9 -12.13 5.87 0.02
CA PRO A 9 -10.84 6.48 -0.27
C PRO A 9 -9.72 5.47 -0.56
N LEU A 10 -9.74 4.30 0.07
CA LEU A 10 -8.78 3.22 -0.18
C LEU A 10 -9.03 2.61 -1.57
N ALA A 11 -10.29 2.36 -1.93
CA ALA A 11 -10.63 1.81 -3.23
C ALA A 11 -10.24 2.76 -4.39
N ARG A 12 -10.43 4.07 -4.21
CA ARG A 12 -9.98 5.07 -5.20
C ARG A 12 -8.46 5.06 -5.38
N LEU A 13 -7.72 5.03 -4.28
CA LEU A 13 -6.26 5.05 -4.32
C LEU A 13 -5.71 3.75 -4.93
N TRP A 14 -6.39 2.62 -4.67
CA TRP A 14 -6.13 1.33 -5.30
C TRP A 14 -6.34 1.39 -6.82
N GLU A 15 -7.46 1.93 -7.30
CA GLU A 15 -7.69 2.09 -8.75
C GLU A 15 -6.65 2.98 -9.44
N GLU A 16 -6.17 4.03 -8.76
CA GLU A 16 -5.07 4.87 -9.26
C GLU A 16 -3.75 4.09 -9.32
N HIS A 17 -3.47 3.26 -8.32
CA HIS A 17 -2.27 2.43 -8.26
C HIS A 17 -2.26 1.36 -9.35
N GLU A 18 -3.37 0.65 -9.57
CA GLU A 18 -3.48 -0.38 -10.60
C GLU A 18 -3.24 0.15 -12.02
N ARG A 19 -3.56 1.42 -12.26
CA ARG A 19 -3.32 2.09 -13.56
C ARG A 19 -1.89 2.60 -13.70
N ALA A 20 -1.14 2.74 -12.60
CA ALA A 20 0.23 3.21 -12.63
C ALA A 20 1.18 2.08 -13.08
N LEU A 21 2.13 2.41 -13.95
CA LEU A 21 3.17 1.47 -14.32
C LEU A 21 4.15 1.30 -13.16
N PHE A 22 4.55 0.06 -12.88
CA PHE A 22 5.63 -0.17 -11.93
C PHE A 22 6.90 0.56 -12.41
N PRO A 23 7.62 1.28 -11.53
CA PRO A 23 8.78 2.06 -11.96
C PRO A 23 9.90 1.18 -12.52
N ALA A 24 10.28 1.42 -13.78
CA ALA A 24 11.22 0.57 -14.50
C ALA A 24 12.63 0.52 -13.86
N GLY A 25 13.03 1.60 -13.17
CA GLY A 25 14.34 1.73 -12.50
C GLY A 25 14.54 0.86 -11.27
N PHE A 26 13.49 0.20 -10.77
CA PHE A 26 13.52 -0.50 -9.48
C PHE A 26 13.15 -1.99 -9.56
N ARG A 27 13.15 -2.59 -10.75
CA ARG A 27 13.00 -4.05 -10.87
C ARG A 27 14.23 -4.76 -10.30
N GLY A 28 14.06 -5.52 -9.21
CA GLY A 28 15.15 -6.23 -8.54
C GLY A 28 16.05 -5.33 -7.70
N ALA A 29 15.57 -4.12 -7.36
CA ALA A 29 16.29 -3.19 -6.53
C ALA A 29 15.93 -3.37 -5.06
N ASP A 30 16.94 -3.16 -4.22
CA ASP A 30 16.84 -3.23 -2.78
C ASP A 30 17.25 -1.88 -2.19
N ILE A 31 16.48 -1.41 -1.20
CA ILE A 31 16.82 -0.25 -0.39
C ILE A 31 16.70 -0.68 1.07
N GLU A 32 17.80 -0.59 1.83
CA GLU A 32 17.82 -0.95 3.26
C GLU A 32 17.32 -2.39 3.55
N ASN A 33 17.63 -3.36 2.69
CA ASN A 33 17.17 -4.75 2.74
C ASN A 33 15.67 -4.94 2.46
N VAL A 34 15.04 -3.95 1.82
CA VAL A 34 13.65 -4.03 1.34
C VAL A 34 13.66 -4.19 -0.17
N GLU A 35 13.28 -5.37 -0.63
CA GLU A 35 13.13 -5.64 -2.06
C GLU A 35 11.83 -5.01 -2.57
N LEU A 36 11.96 -4.12 -3.55
CA LEU A 36 10.90 -3.20 -3.94
C LEU A 36 9.74 -3.87 -4.70
N VAL A 37 10.02 -4.95 -5.41
CA VAL A 37 8.99 -5.73 -6.12
C VAL A 37 8.18 -6.56 -5.11
N LEU A 38 8.83 -7.14 -4.11
CA LEU A 38 8.18 -7.92 -3.06
C LEU A 38 7.28 -7.04 -2.19
N VAL A 39 7.78 -5.89 -1.72
CA VAL A 39 6.94 -5.00 -0.88
C VAL A 39 5.76 -4.41 -1.65
N ASP A 40 5.90 -4.15 -2.96
CA ASP A 40 4.78 -3.76 -3.82
C ASP A 40 3.74 -4.87 -3.96
N ALA A 41 4.19 -6.09 -4.30
CA ALA A 41 3.31 -7.23 -4.45
C ALA A 41 2.58 -7.59 -3.14
N ASP A 42 3.28 -7.56 -2.01
CA ASP A 42 2.72 -7.83 -0.69
C ASP A 42 1.63 -6.80 -0.34
N VAL A 43 1.93 -5.51 -0.46
CA VAL A 43 0.94 -4.46 -0.16
C VAL A 43 -0.24 -4.54 -1.13
N ALA A 44 0.00 -4.73 -2.43
CA ALA A 44 -1.06 -4.83 -3.41
C ALA A 44 -2.01 -6.01 -3.12
N GLY A 45 -1.45 -7.18 -2.80
CA GLY A 45 -2.22 -8.36 -2.40
C GLY A 45 -3.01 -8.14 -1.12
N LEU A 46 -2.42 -7.51 -0.10
CA LEU A 46 -3.07 -7.24 1.17
C LEU A 46 -4.19 -6.20 1.05
N VAL A 47 -3.96 -5.10 0.32
CA VAL A 47 -4.99 -4.08 0.05
C VAL A 47 -6.15 -4.66 -0.74
N GLN A 48 -5.86 -5.46 -1.77
CA GLN A 48 -6.90 -6.12 -2.55
C GLN A 48 -7.72 -7.09 -1.69
N ARG A 49 -7.09 -7.87 -0.80
CA ARG A 49 -7.81 -8.76 0.13
C ARG A 49 -8.67 -7.98 1.12
N GLU A 50 -8.14 -6.90 1.71
CA GLU A 50 -8.88 -6.02 2.61
C GLU A 50 -10.14 -5.46 1.93
N LEU A 51 -10.01 -4.93 0.71
CA LEU A 51 -11.14 -4.44 -0.09
C LEU A 51 -12.18 -5.51 -0.44
N ASN A 52 -11.78 -6.79 -0.45
CA ASN A 52 -12.63 -7.91 -0.85
C ASN A 52 -13.24 -8.71 0.32
N GLY A 53 -13.01 -8.31 1.57
CA GLY A 53 -13.60 -9.01 2.72
C GLY A 53 -12.76 -9.04 3.99
N GLY A 54 -11.64 -8.32 4.01
CA GLY A 54 -10.82 -8.16 5.21
C GLY A 54 -9.56 -9.03 5.24
N LEU A 55 -8.67 -8.69 6.17
CA LEU A 55 -7.46 -9.45 6.48
C LEU A 55 -7.61 -10.28 7.75
N ASP A 56 -6.93 -11.41 7.78
CA ASP A 56 -6.69 -12.21 8.98
C ASP A 56 -5.51 -11.65 9.78
N ASP A 57 -5.32 -12.06 11.04
CA ASP A 57 -4.27 -11.55 11.92
C ASP A 57 -2.86 -11.60 11.30
N SER A 58 -2.59 -12.65 10.50
CA SER A 58 -1.31 -12.79 9.79
C SER A 58 -1.15 -11.73 8.69
N GLY A 59 -2.21 -11.47 7.92
CA GLY A 59 -2.27 -10.41 6.92
C GLY A 59 -2.15 -9.03 7.53
N VAL A 60 -2.80 -8.78 8.68
CA VAL A 60 -2.67 -7.50 9.41
C VAL A 60 -1.24 -7.30 9.89
N SER A 61 -0.61 -8.34 10.43
CA SER A 61 0.78 -8.28 10.89
C SER A 61 1.76 -8.00 9.75
N LEU A 62 1.60 -8.66 8.61
CA LEU A 62 2.41 -8.42 7.42
C LEU A 62 2.19 -6.99 6.88
N LEU A 63 0.95 -6.50 6.86
CA LEU A 63 0.63 -5.14 6.43
C LEU A 63 1.35 -4.08 7.27
N TRP A 64 1.40 -4.26 8.59
CA TRP A 64 2.16 -3.37 9.47
C TRP A 64 3.67 -3.43 9.22
N ALA A 65 4.21 -4.61 8.90
CA ALA A 65 5.61 -4.74 8.49
C ALA A 65 5.89 -3.96 7.19
N CYS A 66 5.03 -4.09 6.18
CA CYS A 66 5.14 -3.33 4.94
C CYS A 66 5.06 -1.81 5.18
N VAL A 67 4.16 -1.34 6.07
CA VAL A 67 4.07 0.09 6.44
C VAL A 67 5.39 0.58 7.04
N ALA A 68 6.02 -0.23 7.90
CA ALA A 68 7.30 0.11 8.51
C ALA A 68 8.43 0.18 7.47
N ASP A 69 8.50 -0.79 6.56
CA ASP A 69 9.53 -0.84 5.53
C ASP A 69 9.37 0.29 4.50
N LEU A 70 8.16 0.52 4.00
CA LEU A 70 7.84 1.65 3.14
C LEU A 70 8.14 3.00 3.80
N GLY A 71 7.89 3.13 5.10
CA GLY A 71 8.24 4.32 5.88
C GLY A 71 9.74 4.61 5.94
N LYS A 72 10.59 3.58 5.85
CA LYS A 72 12.05 3.72 5.79
C LYS A 72 12.54 4.09 4.39
N ILE A 73 12.00 3.44 3.36
CA ILE A 73 12.55 3.55 2.00
C ILE A 73 12.04 4.77 1.24
N VAL A 74 10.79 5.21 1.44
CA VAL A 74 10.21 6.33 0.67
C VAL A 74 11.06 7.61 0.76
N PRO A 75 11.58 8.02 1.94
CA PRO A 75 12.47 9.18 2.05
C PRO A 75 13.83 9.05 1.35
N LEU A 76 14.23 7.83 0.95
CA LEU A 76 15.53 7.53 0.34
C LEU A 76 15.47 7.46 -1.19
N ILE A 77 14.29 7.60 -1.78
CA ILE A 77 14.10 7.52 -3.23
C ILE A 77 14.27 8.92 -3.83
N ASP A 78 15.36 9.11 -4.58
CA ASP A 78 15.67 10.39 -5.23
C ASP A 78 14.86 10.64 -6.53
N ASP A 79 14.36 9.59 -7.17
CA ASP A 79 13.53 9.71 -8.37
C ASP A 79 12.09 10.11 -8.02
N GLU A 80 11.64 11.24 -8.56
CA GLU A 80 10.33 11.83 -8.23
C GLU A 80 9.15 10.90 -8.52
N TYR A 81 9.19 10.19 -9.65
CA TYR A 81 8.11 9.27 -10.03
C TYR A 81 8.08 8.07 -9.09
N CYS A 82 9.24 7.50 -8.79
CA CYS A 82 9.37 6.35 -7.92
C CYS A 82 8.99 6.71 -6.47
N ALA A 83 9.45 7.85 -5.96
CA ALA A 83 9.08 8.34 -4.65
C ALA A 83 7.55 8.52 -4.55
N SER A 84 6.93 9.11 -5.58
CA SER A 84 5.48 9.27 -5.64
C SER A 84 4.73 7.93 -5.70
N TYR A 85 5.27 6.95 -6.43
CA TYR A 85 4.70 5.61 -6.54
C TYR A 85 4.69 4.90 -5.18
N PHE A 86 5.84 4.80 -4.52
CA PHE A 86 5.95 4.13 -3.22
C PHE A 86 5.30 4.94 -2.08
N ALA A 87 5.20 6.26 -2.20
CA ALA A 87 4.40 7.08 -1.27
C ALA A 87 2.90 6.76 -1.36
N ARG A 88 2.37 6.53 -2.58
CA ARG A 88 0.99 6.06 -2.76
C ARG A 88 0.78 4.68 -2.15
N LEU A 89 1.72 3.77 -2.38
CA LEU A 89 1.70 2.43 -1.80
C LEU A 89 1.68 2.49 -0.25
N LEU A 90 2.53 3.34 0.35
CA LEU A 90 2.54 3.59 1.80
C LEU A 90 1.22 4.16 2.31
N ALA A 91 0.60 5.08 1.57
CA ALA A 91 -0.69 5.65 1.94
C ALA A 91 -1.80 4.59 1.94
N MET A 92 -1.87 3.74 0.91
CA MET A 92 -2.81 2.62 0.86
C MET A 92 -2.59 1.65 2.02
N ALA A 93 -1.34 1.27 2.28
CA ALA A 93 -0.99 0.34 3.36
C ALA A 93 -1.43 0.88 4.73
N LYS A 94 -1.17 2.16 5.01
CA LYS A 94 -1.63 2.82 6.25
C LYS A 94 -3.15 2.84 6.38
N MET A 95 -3.85 3.15 5.30
CA MET A 95 -5.32 3.20 5.30
C MET A 95 -5.94 1.82 5.54
N ALA A 96 -5.39 0.77 4.91
CA ALA A 96 -5.80 -0.60 5.17
C ALA A 96 -5.49 -1.01 6.63
N ALA A 97 -4.30 -0.69 7.15
CA ALA A 97 -3.91 -1.04 8.52
C ALA A 97 -4.81 -0.40 9.59
N VAL A 98 -5.25 0.84 9.36
CA VAL A 98 -6.22 1.53 10.23
C VAL A 98 -7.58 0.84 10.22
N ARG A 99 -8.03 0.27 9.09
CA ARG A 99 -9.30 -0.47 9.01
C ARG A 99 -9.25 -1.81 9.74
N CYS A 100 -8.11 -2.47 9.71
CA CYS A 100 -7.90 -3.73 10.41
C CYS A 100 -7.69 -3.57 11.92
N SER A 101 -7.45 -2.35 12.40
CA SER A 101 -7.29 -2.10 13.83
C SER A 101 -8.64 -2.32 14.52
N PRO A 102 -8.72 -3.10 15.60
CA PRO A 102 -9.97 -3.32 16.30
C PRO A 102 -10.53 -1.96 16.73
N THR A 103 -11.73 -1.63 16.28
CA THR A 103 -12.47 -0.48 16.78
C THR A 103 -12.57 -0.65 18.29
N ALA A 104 -11.86 0.17 19.07
CA ALA A 104 -11.96 0.15 20.51
C ALA A 104 -13.44 0.31 20.86
N THR A 105 -14.04 -0.75 21.41
CA THR A 105 -15.44 -0.80 21.84
C THR A 105 -15.58 -0.10 23.19
#